data_AF-A0A0T6B574-F1
#
_entry.id   AF-A0A0T6B574-F1
#
_cell.length_a   1.000
_cell.length_b   1.000
_cell.length_c   1.000
_cell.angle_alpha   90.00
_cell.angle_beta   90.00
_cell.angle_gamma   90.00
#
_symmetry.space_group_name_H-M   'P 1'
#
loop_
_entity.id
_entity.type
_entity.pdbx_description
1 polymer ?
#
loop_
_entity_poly.entity_id
_entity_poly.type
_entity_poly.pdbx_seq_one_letter_code
_entity_poly.pdbx_strand_id
1 'polypeptide(L)'
;MKSITNNSLVFKNIIDLCEKHGFLKQVADVFQVGPIGALLQENLKREWFQITIINRDFSVFLNNGNFKDTFLYAKGLCLNKFPFGIAEILPNKAITNSTNGDKNPIDFDQILENSKILSCVTFLPSSESTRFFHQLQRQRRTWWRIVSIFNPVYAVDIVHLVFSFTK
;
A
#
# COMPACT_ATOMS: atom_id res chain seq x y z
N MET A 1 -35.23 6.73 -1.27
CA MET A 1 -34.26 7.40 -0.38
C MET A 1 -34.22 6.76 1.03
N LYS A 2 -33.79 5.49 1.15
CA LYS A 2 -33.67 4.77 2.45
C LYS A 2 -32.32 4.06 2.65
N SER A 3 -31.36 4.14 1.72
CA SER A 3 -30.12 3.34 1.77
C SER A 3 -28.97 3.98 2.55
N ILE A 4 -28.97 5.31 2.74
CA ILE A 4 -27.81 6.03 3.30
C ILE A 4 -27.69 5.83 4.82
N THR A 5 -28.81 5.70 5.54
CA THR A 5 -28.82 5.52 7.00
C THR A 5 -28.34 4.14 7.46
N ASN A 6 -28.57 3.10 6.67
CA ASN A 6 -28.13 1.73 7.03
C ASN A 6 -26.61 1.58 6.99
N ASN A 7 -25.93 2.19 6.01
CA ASN A 7 -24.48 2.06 5.89
C ASN A 7 -23.72 2.75 7.03
N SER A 8 -24.25 3.88 7.53
CA SER A 8 -23.68 4.59 8.68
C SER A 8 -23.76 3.76 9.98
N LEU A 9 -24.88 3.07 10.19
CA LEU A 9 -25.07 2.21 11.36
C LEU A 9 -24.16 0.97 11.31
N VAL A 10 -24.07 0.32 10.14
CA VAL A 10 -23.17 -0.84 9.95
C VAL A 10 -21.71 -0.46 10.17
N PHE A 11 -21.29 0.70 9.66
CA PHE A 11 -19.93 1.18 9.85
C PHE A 11 -19.60 1.42 11.32
N LYS A 12 -20.50 2.08 12.07
CA LYS A 12 -20.34 2.27 13.52
C LYS A 12 -20.21 0.94 14.26
N ASN A 13 -21.07 -0.03 13.95
CA ASN A 13 -20.99 -1.37 14.57
C ASN A 13 -19.65 -2.07 14.29
N ILE A 14 -19.08 -1.89 13.09
CA ILE A 14 -17.76 -2.44 12.75
C ILE A 14 -16.66 -1.77 13.58
N ILE A 15 -16.69 -0.44 13.69
CA ILE A 15 -15.73 0.30 14.51
C ILE A 15 -15.82 -0.13 15.98
N ASP A 16 -17.03 -0.20 16.54
CA ASP A 16 -17.26 -0.63 17.93
C ASP A 16 -16.71 -2.05 18.19
N LEU A 17 -16.89 -2.97 17.22
CA LEU A 17 -16.29 -4.30 17.29
C LEU A 17 -14.77 -4.26 17.21
N CYS A 18 -14.21 -3.47 16.31
CA CYS A 18 -12.76 -3.30 16.18
C CYS A 18 -12.14 -2.74 17.47
N GLU A 19 -12.80 -1.82 18.16
CA GLU A 19 -12.36 -1.32 19.46
C GLU A 19 -12.44 -2.40 20.54
N LYS A 20 -13.60 -3.05 20.66
CA LYS A 20 -13.85 -4.11 21.65
C LYS A 20 -12.82 -5.24 21.56
N HIS A 21 -12.38 -5.58 20.35
CA HIS A 21 -11.41 -6.64 20.10
C HIS A 21 -9.95 -6.15 20.01
N GLY A 22 -9.68 -4.87 20.28
CA GLY A 22 -8.32 -4.33 20.35
C GLY A 22 -7.64 -4.17 18.98
N PHE A 23 -8.40 -4.10 17.90
CA PHE A 23 -7.90 -3.70 16.57
C PHE A 23 -7.68 -2.19 16.48
N LEU A 24 -8.62 -1.42 17.03
CA LEU A 24 -8.56 0.03 17.10
C LEU A 24 -8.64 0.47 18.57
N LYS A 25 -8.19 1.70 18.82
CA LYS A 25 -8.31 2.38 20.09
C LYS A 25 -8.59 3.85 19.80
N GLN A 26 -9.77 4.33 20.15
CA GLN A 26 -10.04 5.76 20.13
C GLN A 26 -9.24 6.47 21.22
N VAL A 27 -8.48 7.49 20.80
CA VAL A 27 -7.76 8.41 21.68
C VAL A 27 -8.20 9.82 21.28
N ALA A 28 -9.03 10.45 22.11
CA ALA A 28 -9.76 11.67 21.77
C ALA A 28 -10.62 11.46 20.50
N ASP A 29 -10.42 12.28 19.47
CA ASP A 29 -11.19 12.22 18.21
C ASP A 29 -10.48 11.41 17.10
N VAL A 30 -9.38 10.72 17.42
CA VAL A 30 -8.57 9.98 16.44
C VAL A 30 -8.52 8.50 16.81
N PHE A 31 -8.57 7.62 15.80
CA PHE A 31 -8.39 6.20 16.00
C PHE A 31 -6.91 5.83 15.86
N GLN A 32 -6.37 5.25 16.92
CA GLN A 32 -5.06 4.62 16.90
C GLN A 32 -5.21 3.12 16.69
N VAL A 33 -4.17 2.52 16.14
CA VAL A 33 -4.12 1.08 15.94
C VAL A 33 -3.89 0.39 17.29
N GLY A 34 -4.80 -0.50 17.68
CA GLY A 34 -4.67 -1.33 18.89
C GLY A 34 -3.66 -2.47 18.71
N PRO A 35 -3.34 -3.24 19.77
CA PRO A 35 -2.30 -4.28 19.72
C PRO A 35 -2.58 -5.38 18.68
N ILE A 36 -3.85 -5.78 18.52
CA ILE A 36 -4.23 -6.78 17.51
C ILE A 36 -4.17 -6.18 16.10
N GLY A 37 -4.56 -4.91 15.96
CA GLY A 37 -4.42 -4.17 14.70
C GLY A 37 -2.96 -4.03 14.29
N ALA A 38 -2.05 -3.78 15.24
CA ALA A 38 -0.63 -3.67 14.98
C ALA A 38 -0.04 -5.01 14.51
N LEU A 39 -0.47 -6.12 15.13
CA LEU A 39 -0.08 -7.46 14.68
C LEU A 39 -0.57 -7.74 13.25
N LEU A 40 -1.82 -7.36 12.94
CA LEU A 40 -2.36 -7.48 11.59
C LEU A 40 -1.56 -6.65 10.58
N GLN A 41 -1.21 -5.41 10.91
CA GLN A 41 -0.38 -4.56 10.04
C GLN A 41 1.00 -5.17 9.79
N GLU A 42 1.64 -5.72 10.82
CA GLU A 42 2.93 -6.40 10.67
C GLU A 42 2.82 -7.67 9.81
N ASN A 43 1.72 -8.41 9.92
CA ASN A 43 1.46 -9.56 9.06
C ASN A 43 1.22 -9.14 7.60
N LEU A 44 0.41 -8.11 7.36
CA LEU A 44 0.19 -7.57 6.02
C LEU A 44 1.49 -7.04 5.40
N LYS A 45 2.31 -6.35 6.19
CA LYS A 45 3.65 -5.91 5.77
C LYS A 45 4.49 -7.11 5.36
N ARG A 46 4.57 -8.14 6.19
CA ARG A 46 5.35 -9.35 5.91
C ARG A 46 4.92 -10.04 4.61
N GLU A 47 3.61 -10.20 4.41
CA GLU A 47 3.07 -10.76 3.17
C GLU A 47 3.42 -9.91 1.94
N TRP A 48 3.33 -8.58 2.08
CA TRP A 48 3.74 -7.67 1.02
C TRP A 48 5.23 -7.83 0.69
N PHE A 49 6.11 -7.95 1.70
CA PHE A 49 7.55 -8.19 1.52
C PHE A 49 7.81 -9.52 0.81
N GLN A 50 7.11 -10.58 1.20
CA GLN A 50 7.25 -11.90 0.58
C GLN A 50 6.94 -11.85 -0.91
N ILE A 51 5.84 -11.22 -1.31
CA ILE A 51 5.37 -11.21 -2.70
C ILE A 51 6.08 -10.14 -3.54
N THR A 52 6.52 -9.05 -2.92
CA THR A 52 7.07 -7.90 -3.65
C THR A 52 8.58 -7.93 -3.73
N ILE A 53 9.26 -8.43 -2.71
CA ILE A 53 10.72 -8.34 -2.57
C ILE A 53 11.37 -9.72 -2.65
N ILE A 54 10.86 -10.69 -1.89
CA ILE A 54 11.55 -11.99 -1.72
C ILE A 54 11.26 -12.93 -2.91
N ASN A 55 9.99 -13.13 -3.27
CA ASN A 55 9.57 -14.09 -4.29
C ASN A 55 9.52 -13.47 -5.70
N ARG A 56 10.51 -12.64 -6.03
CA ARG A 56 10.64 -12.03 -7.37
C ARG A 56 11.73 -12.74 -8.16
N ASP A 57 11.53 -12.78 -9.48
CA ASP A 57 12.50 -13.32 -10.43
C ASP A 57 13.71 -12.39 -10.64
N PHE A 58 13.72 -11.24 -9.96
CA PHE A 58 14.78 -10.24 -10.01
C PHE A 58 14.99 -9.60 -8.64
N SER A 59 16.18 -9.02 -8.44
CA SER A 59 16.57 -8.43 -7.17
C SER A 59 15.78 -7.15 -6.87
N VAL A 60 15.21 -7.07 -5.68
CA VAL A 60 14.59 -5.86 -5.14
C VAL A 60 15.31 -5.45 -3.88
N PHE A 61 15.81 -4.22 -3.85
CA PHE A 61 16.61 -3.68 -2.75
C PHE A 61 15.77 -2.80 -1.84
N LEU A 62 15.95 -2.90 -0.53
CA LEU A 62 15.24 -2.06 0.42
C LEU A 62 15.98 -0.72 0.60
N ASN A 63 15.28 0.39 0.37
CA ASN A 63 15.78 1.73 0.63
C ASN A 63 15.59 2.10 2.11
N ASN A 64 16.71 2.39 2.79
CA ASN A 64 16.75 2.82 4.19
C ASN A 64 17.29 4.26 4.34
N GLY A 65 16.95 5.14 3.40
CA GLY A 65 17.40 6.53 3.42
C GLY A 65 17.26 7.19 2.06
N ASN A 66 18.41 7.56 1.48
CA ASN A 66 18.45 8.25 0.21
C ASN A 66 18.22 7.30 -0.98
N PHE A 67 17.09 7.49 -1.67
CA PHE A 67 16.73 6.70 -2.85
C PHE A 67 17.81 6.71 -3.93
N LYS A 68 18.49 7.85 -4.15
CA LYS A 68 19.52 7.99 -5.19
C LYS A 68 20.73 7.10 -4.91
N ASP A 69 21.16 7.03 -3.66
CA ASP A 69 22.31 6.23 -3.26
C ASP A 69 21.99 4.73 -3.36
N THR A 70 20.80 4.35 -2.90
CA THR A 70 20.27 2.98 -3.06
C THR A 70 20.17 2.59 -4.54
N PHE A 71 19.76 3.51 -5.40
CA PHE A 71 19.70 3.28 -6.84
C PHE A 71 21.07 3.04 -7.46
N LEU A 72 22.05 3.90 -7.16
CA LEU A 72 23.41 3.72 -7.68
C LEU A 72 24.05 2.42 -7.17
N TYR A 73 23.80 2.08 -5.91
CA TYR A 73 24.23 0.82 -5.31
C TYR A 73 23.60 -0.40 -6.00
N ALA A 74 22.27 -0.42 -6.13
CA ALA A 74 21.52 -1.49 -6.79
C ALA A 74 21.96 -1.66 -8.25
N LYS A 75 22.10 -0.54 -8.98
CA LYS A 75 22.55 -0.52 -10.37
C LYS A 75 23.96 -1.10 -10.51
N GLY A 76 24.86 -0.78 -9.57
CA GLY A 76 26.22 -1.34 -9.52
C GLY A 76 26.22 -2.85 -9.29
N LEU A 77 25.46 -3.33 -8.29
CA LEU A 77 25.34 -4.75 -7.98
C LEU A 77 24.74 -5.58 -9.12
N CYS A 78 23.75 -5.02 -9.81
CA CYS A 78 23.12 -5.66 -10.97
C CYS A 78 23.95 -5.50 -12.26
N LEU A 79 25.19 -4.98 -12.19
CA LEU A 79 26.08 -4.78 -13.34
C LEU A 79 25.43 -3.95 -14.46
N ASN A 80 24.64 -2.95 -14.09
CA ASN A 80 23.81 -2.14 -15.01
C ASN A 80 22.79 -2.94 -15.84
N LYS A 81 22.46 -4.17 -15.45
CA LYS A 81 21.43 -4.98 -16.10
C LYS A 81 20.08 -4.79 -15.43
N PHE A 82 19.06 -4.72 -16.26
CA PHE A 82 17.66 -4.75 -15.85
C PHE A 82 17.11 -6.18 -15.97
N PRO A 83 16.04 -6.55 -15.23
CA PRO A 83 15.30 -5.74 -14.27
C PRO A 83 15.90 -5.77 -12.85
N PHE A 84 15.68 -4.69 -12.09
CA PHE A 84 15.88 -4.64 -10.65
C PHE A 84 14.89 -3.67 -10.01
N GLY A 85 14.62 -3.81 -8.72
CA GLY A 85 13.66 -2.96 -8.00
C GLY A 85 14.26 -2.30 -6.76
N ILE A 86 13.59 -1.26 -6.30
CA ILE A 86 13.85 -0.60 -5.02
C ILE A 86 12.51 -0.47 -4.28
N ALA A 87 12.45 -1.01 -3.07
CA ALA A 87 11.31 -0.91 -2.18
C ALA A 87 11.58 0.10 -1.07
N GLU A 88 10.56 0.80 -0.61
CA GLU A 88 10.67 1.80 0.45
C GLU A 88 9.40 1.85 1.30
N ILE A 89 9.56 2.30 2.55
CA ILE A 89 8.44 2.52 3.48
C ILE A 89 8.36 4.02 3.70
N LEU A 90 7.32 4.64 3.15
CA LEU A 90 7.10 6.08 3.24
C LEU A 90 6.09 6.40 4.34
N PRO A 91 6.26 7.49 5.09
CA PRO A 91 5.20 8.01 5.95
C PRO A 91 4.06 8.58 5.09
N ASN A 92 2.79 8.34 5.47
CA ASN A 92 1.62 8.81 4.71
C ASN A 92 1.55 10.35 4.55
N LYS A 93 2.18 11.10 5.47
CA LYS A 93 2.27 12.57 5.41
C LYS A 93 2.96 13.12 4.15
N ALA A 94 3.58 12.26 3.33
CA ALA A 94 4.24 12.67 2.09
C ALA A 94 3.28 12.92 0.90
N ILE A 95 2.04 12.44 0.94
CA ILE A 95 1.12 12.50 -0.22
C ILE A 95 0.06 13.61 -0.11
N THR A 96 -0.16 14.18 1.07
CA THR A 96 -1.24 15.15 1.33
C THR A 96 -0.99 16.58 0.81
N ASN A 97 0.08 16.84 0.05
CA ASN A 97 0.32 18.18 -0.53
C ASN A 97 -0.43 18.43 -1.85
N SER A 98 -1.22 17.47 -2.33
CA SER A 98 -1.93 17.63 -3.61
C SER A 98 -3.15 16.72 -3.71
N THR A 99 -4.32 17.23 -3.30
CA THR A 99 -5.54 17.32 -4.13
C THR A 99 -6.66 17.96 -3.31
N ASN A 100 -6.91 19.24 -3.58
CA ASN A 100 -8.23 19.83 -3.35
C ASN A 100 -9.27 19.05 -4.17
N GLY A 101 -10.37 18.59 -3.57
CA GLY A 101 -11.64 18.55 -4.29
C GLY A 101 -12.60 17.37 -4.10
N ASP A 102 -12.15 16.16 -3.75
CA ASP A 102 -13.10 15.03 -3.67
C ASP A 102 -13.53 14.74 -2.23
N LYS A 103 -14.74 15.24 -1.92
CA LYS A 103 -15.46 14.94 -0.67
C LYS A 103 -15.94 13.48 -0.68
N ASN A 104 -15.01 12.54 -0.55
CA ASN A 104 -15.38 11.22 -0.05
C ASN A 104 -15.77 11.38 1.43
N PRO A 105 -16.90 10.80 1.87
CA PRO A 105 -17.45 11.04 3.21
C PRO A 105 -16.59 10.45 4.35
N ILE A 106 -15.54 9.68 4.03
CA ILE A 106 -14.65 9.04 5.00
C ILE A 106 -13.22 9.29 4.54
N ASP A 107 -12.56 10.27 5.16
CA ASP A 107 -11.13 10.48 4.99
C ASP A 107 -10.39 9.56 5.97
N PHE A 108 -10.02 8.37 5.49
CA PHE A 108 -9.29 7.39 6.29
C PHE A 108 -7.91 7.88 6.73
N ASP A 109 -7.34 8.86 6.02
CA ASP A 109 -6.04 9.44 6.36
C ASP A 109 -6.13 10.37 7.59
N GLN A 110 -7.30 10.96 7.83
CA GLN A 110 -7.59 11.68 9.08
C GLN A 110 -7.90 10.74 10.24
N ILE A 111 -8.42 9.54 9.95
CA ILE A 111 -8.89 8.59 10.97
C ILE A 111 -7.73 7.79 11.58
N LEU A 112 -6.71 7.43 10.79
CA LEU A 112 -5.59 6.59 11.22
C LEU A 112 -4.29 7.37 11.30
N GLU A 113 -3.90 7.73 12.52
CA GLU A 113 -2.62 8.38 12.78
C GLU A 113 -1.43 7.46 12.41
N ASN A 114 -0.40 8.02 11.76
CA ASN A 114 0.87 7.34 11.45
C ASN A 114 0.78 6.16 10.47
N SER A 115 -0.14 6.20 9.50
CA SER A 115 -0.13 5.22 8.41
C SER A 115 1.19 5.27 7.61
N LYS A 116 1.60 4.10 7.15
CA LYS A 116 2.83 3.88 6.36
C LYS A 116 2.45 3.33 5.00
N ILE A 117 3.11 3.83 3.97
CA ILE A 117 2.93 3.39 2.59
C ILE A 117 4.10 2.49 2.22
N LEU A 118 3.79 1.31 1.69
CA LEU A 118 4.78 0.38 1.14
C LEU A 118 4.87 0.63 -0.37
N SER A 119 5.99 1.18 -0.82
CA SER A 119 6.25 1.53 -2.22
C SER A 119 7.33 0.61 -2.79
N CYS A 120 7.22 0.31 -4.10
CA CYS A 120 8.23 -0.45 -4.83
C CYS A 120 8.32 0.08 -6.25
N VAL A 121 9.48 0.60 -6.62
CA VAL A 121 9.83 1.06 -7.95
C VAL A 121 10.63 -0.03 -8.64
N THR A 122 10.22 -0.45 -9.84
CA THR A 122 10.96 -1.43 -10.65
C THR A 122 11.53 -0.76 -11.88
N PHE A 123 12.81 -1.01 -12.16
CA PHE A 123 13.52 -0.56 -13.34
C PHE A 123 13.60 -1.71 -14.34
N LEU A 124 13.12 -1.48 -15.56
CA LEU A 124 13.04 -2.48 -16.61
C LEU A 124 13.21 -1.86 -17.99
N PRO A 125 13.56 -2.65 -19.02
CA PRO A 125 13.61 -2.17 -20.40
C PRO A 125 12.23 -1.65 -20.85
N SER A 126 12.22 -0.60 -21.67
CA SER A 126 10.99 -0.01 -22.20
C SER A 126 10.12 -1.02 -22.96
N SER A 127 10.75 -1.99 -23.65
CA SER A 127 10.09 -3.08 -24.38
C SER A 127 9.24 -4.00 -23.49
N GLU A 128 9.57 -4.11 -22.19
CA GLU A 128 8.87 -5.02 -21.27
C GLU A 128 7.88 -4.29 -20.34
N SER A 129 7.93 -2.95 -20.32
CA SER A 129 7.17 -2.09 -19.40
C SER A 129 5.68 -2.40 -19.34
N THR A 130 5.00 -2.44 -20.49
CA THR A 130 3.56 -2.69 -20.57
C THR A 130 3.19 -4.09 -20.10
N ARG A 131 3.96 -5.11 -20.51
CA ARG A 131 3.72 -6.51 -20.11
C ARG A 131 3.88 -6.66 -18.60
N PHE A 132 4.97 -6.11 -18.05
CA PHE A 132 5.25 -6.14 -16.63
C PHE A 132 4.17 -5.40 -15.82
N PHE A 133 3.73 -4.23 -16.29
CA PHE A 133 2.65 -3.48 -15.66
C PHE A 133 1.36 -4.32 -15.53
N HIS A 134 0.92 -4.95 -16.61
CA HIS A 134 -0.28 -5.79 -16.57
C HIS A 134 -0.11 -7.03 -15.70
N GLN A 135 1.08 -7.64 -15.69
CA GLN A 135 1.39 -8.75 -14.79
C GLN A 135 1.31 -8.32 -13.33
N LEU A 136 1.91 -7.18 -12.99
CA LEU A 136 1.87 -6.62 -11.63
C LEU A 136 0.43 -6.29 -11.21
N GLN A 137 -0.35 -5.67 -12.09
CA GLN A 137 -1.76 -5.35 -11.82
C GLN A 137 -2.60 -6.62 -11.56
N ARG A 138 -2.35 -7.71 -12.30
CA ARG A 138 -3.02 -9.01 -12.06
C ARG A 138 -2.60 -9.60 -10.72
N GLN A 139 -1.29 -9.64 -10.44
CA GLN A 139 -0.76 -10.16 -9.17
C GLN A 139 -1.32 -9.40 -7.96
N ARG A 140 -1.37 -8.07 -8.02
CA ARG A 140 -1.93 -7.24 -6.93
C ARG A 140 -3.41 -7.49 -6.71
N ARG A 141 -4.21 -7.58 -7.79
CA ARG A 141 -5.63 -7.93 -7.68
C ARG A 141 -5.84 -9.31 -7.07
N THR A 142 -5.08 -10.31 -7.50
CA THR A 142 -5.16 -11.66 -6.93
C THR A 142 -4.76 -11.67 -5.46
N TRP A 143 -3.68 -10.97 -5.09
CA TRP A 143 -3.25 -10.89 -3.70
C TRP A 143 -4.31 -10.26 -2.80
N TRP A 144 -4.86 -9.10 -3.18
CA TRP A 144 -5.92 -8.46 -2.40
C TRP A 144 -7.14 -9.35 -2.23
N ARG A 145 -7.49 -10.16 -3.23
CA ARG A 145 -8.59 -11.13 -3.15
C ARG A 145 -8.33 -12.27 -2.17
N ILE A 146 -7.08 -12.69 -2.00
CA ILE A 146 -6.71 -13.73 -1.02
C ILE A 146 -6.85 -13.16 0.40
N VAL A 147 -6.47 -11.90 0.59
CA VAL A 147 -6.49 -11.23 1.90
C VAL A 147 -7.91 -10.78 2.29
N SER A 148 -8.75 -10.39 1.34
CA SER A 148 -10.14 -9.99 1.60
C SER A 148 -11.08 -11.21 1.52
N ILE A 149 -11.77 -11.55 2.61
CA ILE A 149 -12.71 -12.70 2.65
C ILE A 149 -13.95 -12.52 1.73
N PHE A 150 -14.09 -11.41 0.98
CA PHE A 150 -15.18 -11.21 0.01
C PHE A 150 -14.72 -10.33 -1.18
N ASN A 151 -15.12 -10.67 -2.41
CA ASN A 151 -14.70 -10.03 -3.68
C ASN A 151 -15.97 -9.80 -4.53
N PRO A 152 -16.36 -8.54 -4.87
CA PRO A 152 -15.78 -7.86 -6.04
C PRO A 152 -15.57 -6.33 -5.94
N VAL A 153 -15.80 -5.67 -4.80
CA VAL A 153 -15.97 -4.19 -4.75
C VAL A 153 -14.66 -3.38 -4.80
N TYR A 154 -13.51 -3.93 -4.39
CA TYR A 154 -12.27 -3.14 -4.21
C TYR A 154 -11.26 -3.24 -5.37
N ALA A 155 -11.70 -3.58 -6.58
CA ALA A 155 -10.78 -3.89 -7.68
C ALA A 155 -10.11 -2.68 -8.36
N VAL A 156 -10.42 -1.43 -7.97
CA VAL A 156 -10.03 -0.25 -8.77
C VAL A 156 -9.03 0.71 -8.09
N ASP A 157 -9.05 0.96 -6.78
CA ASP A 157 -8.48 2.25 -6.29
C ASP A 157 -7.31 2.22 -5.29
N ILE A 158 -6.50 1.16 -5.20
CA ILE A 158 -5.22 1.26 -4.44
C ILE A 158 -4.07 0.69 -5.26
N VAL A 159 -3.74 1.42 -6.33
CA VAL A 159 -2.47 1.29 -7.06
C VAL A 159 -1.95 2.69 -7.34
N HIS A 160 -1.47 3.39 -6.31
CA HIS A 160 -0.53 4.49 -6.53
C HIS A 160 0.83 3.88 -6.91
N LEU A 161 0.97 3.52 -8.18
CA LEU A 161 2.26 3.29 -8.82
C LEU A 161 2.67 4.59 -9.51
N VAL A 162 3.60 5.33 -8.89
CA VAL A 162 4.27 6.45 -9.55
C VAL A 162 5.29 5.85 -10.52
N PHE A 163 4.99 5.91 -11.81
CA PHE A 163 5.96 5.63 -12.87
C PHE A 163 6.72 6.92 -13.19
N SER A 164 8.04 6.93 -12.98
CA SER A 164 8.92 7.94 -13.56
C SER A 164 9.58 7.34 -14.80
N PHE A 165 9.20 7.82 -15.98
CA PHE A 165 9.89 7.53 -17.23
C PHE A 165 10.96 8.60 -17.44
N THR A 166 12.23 8.26 -17.24
CA THR A 166 13.33 9.06 -17.75
C THR A 166 13.58 8.64 -19.21
N LYS A 167 13.47 9.61 -20.12
CA LYS A 167 13.85 9.50 -21.54
C LYS A 167 15.32 9.15 -21.72
#